data_AF-A0A497JKB1-F1
#
_entry.id   AF-A0A497JKB1-F1
#
_cell.length_a   1.000
_cell.length_b   1.000
_cell.length_c   1.000
_cell.angle_alpha   90.00
_cell.angle_beta   90.00
_cell.angle_gamma   90.00
#
_symmetry.space_group_name_H-M   'P 1'
#
loop_
_entity.id
_entity.type
_entity.pdbx_description
1 polymer ?
#
loop_
_entity_poly.entity_id
_entity_poly.type
_entity_poly.pdbx_seq_one_letter_code
_entity_poly.pdbx_strand_id
1 'polypeptide(L)'
;MVKRDVKRNLKTLLSERLSPEEVRQLYKSYDIIGDIAVIRVPEHLDKHSRIVAEAIMETHKHVKSVWKQTTPVSGEFRLRGLELVAGEEKTETVYKEYGCVFKVDI
;
A
#
# COMPACT_ATOMS: atom_id res chain seq x y z
N MET A 1 5.62 27.74 -21.73
CA MET A 1 5.71 26.28 -21.55
C MET A 1 5.59 25.99 -20.06
N VAL A 2 4.36 25.80 -19.58
CA VAL A 2 4.09 25.59 -18.14
C VAL A 2 4.62 24.22 -17.77
N LYS A 3 5.61 24.15 -16.88
CA LYS A 3 6.04 22.90 -16.24
C LYS A 3 4.83 22.35 -15.50
N ARG A 4 4.16 21.35 -16.06
CA ARG A 4 3.18 20.54 -15.32
C ARG A 4 3.93 19.96 -14.13
N ASP A 5 3.45 20.24 -12.92
CA ASP A 5 3.83 19.53 -11.71
C ASP A 5 3.56 18.03 -11.96
N VAL A 6 4.61 17.28 -12.30
CA VAL A 6 4.49 15.85 -12.59
C VAL A 6 4.23 15.17 -11.26
N LYS A 7 2.95 15.01 -10.90
CA LYS A 7 2.50 14.26 -9.74
C LYS A 7 3.26 12.92 -9.74
N ARG A 8 4.22 12.75 -8.82
CA ARG A 8 5.02 11.52 -8.72
C ARG A 8 4.06 10.35 -8.54
N ASN A 9 3.94 9.53 -9.58
CA ASN A 9 3.09 8.35 -9.59
C ASN A 9 3.93 7.17 -9.09
N LEU A 10 3.31 6.24 -8.35
CA LEU A 10 3.92 5.04 -7.80
C LEU A 10 4.79 4.31 -8.84
N LYS A 11 4.31 4.17 -10.08
CA LYS A 11 5.07 3.49 -11.15
C LYS A 11 6.42 4.17 -11.42
N THR A 12 6.46 5.50 -11.44
CA THR A 12 7.69 6.27 -11.65
C THR A 12 8.65 6.05 -10.50
N LEU A 13 8.17 6.16 -9.26
CA LEU A 13 8.98 5.95 -8.04
C LEU A 13 9.58 4.55 -7.97
N LEU A 14 8.79 3.52 -8.31
CA LEU A 14 9.28 2.14 -8.34
C LEU A 14 10.30 1.91 -9.46
N SER A 15 10.12 2.53 -10.62
CA SER A 15 11.04 2.41 -11.76
C SER A 15 12.40 3.07 -11.51
N GLU A 16 12.49 3.98 -10.53
CA GLU A 16 13.76 4.59 -10.09
C GLU A 16 14.54 3.70 -9.11
N ARG A 17 13.88 2.69 -8.50
CA ARG A 17 14.43 1.88 -7.40
C ARG A 17 14.58 0.40 -7.73
N LEU A 18 13.81 -0.09 -8.70
CA LEU A 18 13.71 -1.49 -9.07
C LEU A 18 13.95 -1.67 -10.57
N SER A 19 14.38 -2.87 -10.96
CA SER A 19 14.53 -3.20 -12.37
C SER A 19 13.18 -3.20 -13.09
N PRO A 20 13.16 -2.97 -14.42
CA PRO A 20 11.92 -3.03 -15.20
C PRO A 20 11.18 -4.36 -15.09
N GLU A 21 11.90 -5.46 -14.88
CA GLU A 21 11.31 -6.78 -14.69
C GLU A 21 10.61 -6.92 -13.35
N GLU A 22 11.25 -6.52 -12.27
CA GLU A 22 10.66 -6.52 -10.92
C GLU A 22 9.41 -5.64 -10.88
N VAL A 23 9.47 -4.43 -11.46
CA VAL A 23 8.30 -3.52 -11.55
C VAL A 23 7.13 -4.15 -12.31
N ARG A 24 7.39 -4.96 -13.34
CA ARG A 24 6.33 -5.66 -14.10
C ARG A 24 5.68 -6.78 -13.30
N GLN A 25 6.43 -7.42 -12.41
CA GLN A 25 5.98 -8.56 -11.62
C GLN A 25 5.27 -8.15 -10.32
N LEU A 26 5.49 -6.92 -9.83
CA LEU A 26 4.77 -6.38 -8.68
C LEU A 26 3.26 -6.26 -8.94
N TYR A 27 2.47 -6.47 -7.89
CA TYR A 27 1.04 -6.17 -7.92
C TYR A 27 0.82 -4.66 -8.08
N LYS A 28 -0.05 -4.29 -9.01
CA LYS A 28 -0.34 -2.88 -9.33
C LYS A 28 -1.40 -2.27 -8.42
N SER A 29 -2.26 -3.11 -7.86
CA SER A 29 -3.38 -2.73 -6.99
C SER A 29 -3.01 -2.92 -5.53
N TYR A 30 -3.47 -1.99 -4.71
CA TYR A 30 -3.41 -2.00 -3.26
C TYR A 30 -4.63 -1.23 -2.75
N ASP A 31 -5.00 -1.48 -1.51
CA ASP A 31 -6.15 -0.84 -0.88
C ASP A 31 -5.68 0.30 0.02
N ILE A 32 -6.43 1.41 0.04
CA ILE A 32 -6.28 2.47 1.03
C ILE A 32 -7.56 2.53 1.85
N ILE A 33 -7.44 2.29 3.14
CA ILE A 33 -8.50 2.37 4.13
C ILE A 33 -8.13 3.50 5.08
N GLY A 34 -8.83 4.63 4.97
CA GLY A 34 -8.53 5.82 5.77
C GLY A 34 -7.10 6.31 5.52
N ASP A 35 -6.27 6.24 6.55
CA ASP A 35 -4.84 6.57 6.50
C ASP A 35 -3.92 5.35 6.50
N ILE A 36 -4.45 4.15 6.22
CA ILE A 36 -3.69 2.90 6.15
C ILE A 36 -3.75 2.34 4.74
N ALA A 37 -2.62 1.84 4.22
CA ALA A 37 -2.56 1.09 2.97
C ALA A 37 -2.28 -0.39 3.21
N VAL A 38 -2.98 -1.27 2.48
CA VAL A 38 -2.73 -2.72 2.49
C VAL A 38 -2.20 -3.15 1.13
N ILE A 39 -1.02 -3.75 1.12
CA ILE A 39 -0.30 -4.17 -0.07
C ILE A 39 -0.17 -5.68 -0.16
N ARG A 40 0.10 -6.16 -1.37
CA ARG A 40 0.57 -7.51 -1.63
C ARG A 40 1.89 -7.42 -2.37
N VAL A 41 2.78 -8.35 -2.10
CA VAL A 41 4.06 -8.48 -2.80
C VAL A 41 4.25 -9.96 -3.13
N PRO A 42 4.63 -10.32 -4.36
CA PRO A 42 4.97 -11.70 -4.68
C PRO A 42 6.11 -12.20 -3.79
N GLU A 43 6.07 -13.46 -3.35
CA GLU A 43 7.05 -14.02 -2.40
C GLU A 43 8.50 -13.82 -2.86
N HIS A 44 8.77 -14.01 -4.15
CA HIS A 44 10.12 -13.84 -4.72
C HIS A 44 10.60 -12.38 -4.76
N LEU A 45 9.71 -11.42 -4.51
CA LEU A 45 9.99 -9.98 -4.40
C LEU A 45 9.77 -9.45 -2.99
N ASP A 46 9.56 -10.30 -1.98
CA ASP A 46 9.21 -9.87 -0.62
C ASP A 46 10.25 -8.91 0.00
N LYS A 47 11.53 -9.07 -0.37
CA LYS A 47 12.63 -8.15 -0.03
C LYS A 47 12.37 -6.68 -0.42
N HIS A 48 11.50 -6.44 -1.41
CA HIS A 48 11.14 -5.12 -1.91
C HIS A 48 9.90 -4.52 -1.24
N SER A 49 9.28 -5.24 -0.29
CA SER A 49 8.08 -4.77 0.41
C SER A 49 8.25 -3.36 0.98
N ARG A 50 9.41 -3.09 1.60
CA ARG A 50 9.71 -1.77 2.16
C ARG A 50 9.80 -0.67 1.10
N ILE A 51 10.45 -0.95 -0.02
CA ILE A 51 10.56 -0.01 -1.15
C ILE A 51 9.17 0.33 -1.70
N VAL A 52 8.30 -0.67 -1.83
CA VAL A 52 6.92 -0.49 -2.28
C VAL A 52 6.12 0.35 -1.29
N ALA A 53 6.22 0.04 0.00
CA ALA A 53 5.52 0.77 1.06
C ALA A 53 5.94 2.25 1.11
N GLU A 54 7.24 2.53 1.08
CA GLU A 54 7.76 3.91 1.07
C GLU A 54 7.29 4.68 -0.17
N ALA A 55 7.32 4.05 -1.35
CA ALA A 55 6.83 4.66 -2.57
C ALA A 55 5.31 4.96 -2.53
N ILE A 56 4.52 4.11 -1.86
CA ILE A 56 3.08 4.37 -1.62
C ILE A 56 2.89 5.56 -0.70
N MET A 57 3.60 5.64 0.43
CA MET A 57 3.53 6.78 1.35
C MET A 57 4.00 8.08 0.67
N GLU A 58 4.98 7.99 -0.21
CA GLU A 58 5.44 9.13 -1.01
C GLU A 58 4.38 9.60 -2.01
N THR A 59 3.64 8.67 -2.62
CA THR A 59 2.55 8.96 -3.56
C THR A 59 1.32 9.51 -2.83
N HIS A 60 1.01 8.96 -1.65
CA HIS A 60 -0.18 9.25 -0.86
C HIS A 60 0.21 9.79 0.51
N LYS A 61 0.46 11.11 0.59
CA LYS A 61 0.95 11.76 1.82
C LYS A 61 0.05 11.61 3.06
N HIS A 62 -1.21 11.24 2.86
CA HIS A 62 -2.15 10.98 3.95
C HIS A 62 -1.97 9.59 4.57
N VAL A 63 -1.38 8.64 3.86
CA VAL A 63 -1.09 7.29 4.38
C VAL A 63 -0.01 7.39 5.46
N LYS A 64 -0.29 6.83 6.63
CA LYS A 64 0.56 6.80 7.82
C LYS A 64 1.12 5.42 8.13
N SER A 65 0.47 4.38 7.63
CA SER A 65 0.86 2.99 7.86
C SER A 65 0.66 2.17 6.60
N VAL A 66 1.61 1.27 6.31
CA VAL A 66 1.50 0.32 5.21
C VAL A 66 1.70 -1.10 5.74
N TRP A 67 0.70 -1.94 5.52
CA TRP A 67 0.68 -3.34 5.94
C TRP A 67 0.72 -4.26 4.72
N LYS A 68 1.45 -5.37 4.82
CA LYS A 68 1.51 -6.43 3.80
C LYS A 68 0.59 -7.57 4.19
N GLN A 69 -0.26 -7.98 3.26
CA GLN A 69 -1.05 -9.20 3.43
C GLN A 69 -0.13 -10.44 3.31
N THR A 70 -0.09 -11.25 4.36
CA THR A 70 0.77 -12.45 4.46
C THR A 70 0.03 -13.76 4.22
N THR A 71 -1.31 -13.78 4.35
CA THR A 71 -2.13 -14.98 4.09
C THR A 71 -3.36 -14.66 3.25
N PRO A 72 -3.95 -15.65 2.54
CA PRO A 72 -5.24 -15.48 1.88
C PRO A 72 -6.36 -15.14 2.86
N VAL A 73 -7.41 -14.47 2.36
CA VAL A 73 -8.64 -14.22 3.13
C VAL A 73 -9.35 -15.55 3.40
N SER A 74 -9.55 -15.90 4.67
CA SER A 74 -10.05 -17.21 5.07
C SER A 74 -10.90 -17.16 6.36
N GLY A 75 -11.54 -18.29 6.69
CA GLY A 75 -12.39 -18.42 7.88
C GLY A 75 -13.75 -17.75 7.76
N GLU A 76 -14.58 -17.95 8.77
CA GLU A 76 -15.94 -17.40 8.86
C GLU A 76 -15.93 -15.87 8.92
N PHE A 77 -15.00 -15.31 9.70
CA PHE A 77 -14.80 -13.86 9.82
C PHE A 77 -14.01 -13.25 8.66
N ARG A 78 -13.62 -14.05 7.65
CA ARG A 78 -12.89 -13.59 6.46
C ARG A 78 -11.65 -12.76 6.81
N LEU A 79 -10.83 -13.26 7.73
CA LEU A 79 -9.60 -12.61 8.17
C LEU A 79 -8.42 -12.95 7.26
N ARG A 80 -7.42 -12.07 7.26
CA ARG A 80 -6.14 -12.21 6.54
C ARG A 80 -5.00 -11.87 7.51
N GLY A 81 -3.86 -12.51 7.35
CA GLY A 81 -2.64 -12.12 8.05
C GLY A 81 -2.10 -10.80 7.51
N LEU A 82 -1.65 -9.94 8.40
CA LEU A 82 -1.04 -8.65 8.08
C LEU A 82 0.29 -8.50 8.83
N GLU A 83 1.27 -7.89 8.17
CA GLU A 83 2.58 -7.55 8.73
C GLU A 83 2.87 -6.07 8.43
N LEU A 84 3.29 -5.31 9.44
CA LEU A 84 3.65 -3.90 9.25
C LEU A 84 4.93 -3.81 8.43
N VAL A 85 4.90 -3.02 7.36
CA VAL A 85 6.06 -2.81 6.48
C VAL A 85 6.70 -1.45 6.69
N ALA A 86 5.89 -0.40 6.83
CA ALA A 86 6.36 0.95 7.03
C ALA A 86 5.33 1.83 7.74
N GLY A 87 5.82 2.87 8.42
CA GLY A 87 4.99 3.87 9.08
C GLY A 87 4.64 3.52 10.52
N GLU A 88 3.51 4.04 10.99
CA GLU A 88 3.04 3.88 12.36
C GLU A 88 2.49 2.46 12.58
N GLU A 89 2.81 1.84 13.73
CA GLU A 89 2.25 0.55 14.13
C GLU A 89 0.81 0.73 14.64
N LYS A 90 -0.13 0.84 13.71
CA LYS A 90 -1.57 0.95 13.98
C LYS A 90 -2.40 0.23 12.94
N THR A 91 -3.55 -0.27 13.37
CA THR A 91 -4.52 -1.00 12.55
C THR A 91 -5.91 -0.35 12.56
N GLU A 92 -6.22 0.50 13.53
CA GLU A 92 -7.46 1.27 13.56
C GLU A 92 -7.39 2.54 12.68
N THR A 93 -8.47 2.83 11.95
CA THR A 93 -8.61 4.05 11.15
C THR A 93 -10.08 4.45 10.94
N VAL A 94 -10.29 5.63 10.36
CA VAL A 94 -11.60 6.14 9.95
C VAL A 94 -11.66 6.21 8.43
N TYR A 95 -12.50 5.37 7.83
CA TYR A 95 -12.73 5.32 6.39
C TYR A 95 -13.99 6.08 6.00
N LYS A 96 -13.93 6.83 4.90
CA LYS A 96 -15.06 7.58 4.36
C LYS A 96 -15.40 7.07 2.98
N GLU A 97 -16.63 6.64 2.80
CA GLU A 97 -17.12 6.11 1.53
C GLU A 97 -18.57 6.55 1.31
N TYR A 98 -18.89 7.09 0.14
CA TYR A 98 -20.24 7.53 -0.24
C TYR A 98 -20.98 8.39 0.81
N GLY A 99 -20.25 9.22 1.57
CA GLY A 99 -20.82 10.09 2.62
C GLY A 99 -20.98 9.42 3.99
N CYS A 100 -20.71 8.12 4.09
CA CYS A 100 -20.64 7.39 5.35
C CYS A 100 -19.25 7.45 5.97
N VAL A 101 -19.19 7.28 7.29
CA VAL A 101 -17.95 7.26 8.07
C VAL A 101 -17.91 5.96 8.87
N PHE A 102 -16.84 5.18 8.71
CA PHE A 102 -16.66 3.88 9.34
C PHE A 102 -15.39 3.90 10.19
N LYS A 103 -15.52 3.58 11.49
CA LYS A 103 -14.35 3.22 12.31
C LYS A 103 -14.07 1.74 12.09
N VAL A 104 -12.87 1.40 11.66
CA VAL A 104 -12.48 0.03 11.30
C VAL A 104 -11.12 -0.33 11.88
N ASP A 105 -10.91 -1.63 12.08
CA ASP A 105 -9.64 -2.29 12.41
C ASP A 105 -9.37 -3.31 11.30
N ILE A 106 -8.22 -3.21 10.62
CA ILE A 106 -8.00 -3.78 9.26
C ILE A 106 -7.48 -5.22 9.19
#